data_AF-A0A5C7UCE0-F1
#
_entry.id   AF-A0A5C7UCE0-F1
#
_cell.length_a   1.000
_cell.length_b   1.000
_cell.length_c   1.000
_cell.angle_alpha   90.00
_cell.angle_beta   90.00
_cell.angle_gamma   90.00
#
_symmetry.space_group_name_H-M   'P 1'
#
loop_
_entity.id
_entity.type
_entity.pdbx_description
1 polymer ?
#
loop_
_entity_poly.entity_id
_entity_poly.type
_entity_poly.pdbx_seq_one_letter_code
_entity_poly.pdbx_strand_id
1 'polypeptide(L)'
;MYEYFTDPDTVARPSLHISRSGLLRHWGNYHIDKIKEYYNNHTGYVKNEHLLVRFIKSFPVPLMSNDERYYMNVMAAGLDHSMLMRMTSSIYNGRIFKGVFYNPEDSEILIAHDTEFNFVEVNKRWAEVSAITVLRHPRSDLDLPLLDGETVSVEKGTSVILLNIPLLMCQWRAFRLEQIRKYEAGESSGILGAHHFIKMFVLPSMLGSHMEIALINRYRNILYGKTNNSIGRSHPFVLPPIDNLATDVQTRTIEAMTKGNFTMRQVMNGLTAITEPNFNIYYILPKLLATNQVQWALEFSIMKVIELLFDLVNRSHGNSSQTQKNALRAMYRAMRSNKRFSAMLTPSDYSETVGLVDKLLRNEIQ
;
A
#
# COMPACT_ATOMS: atom_id res chain seq x y z
N MET A 1 -18.67 -9.53 -0.49
CA MET A 1 -17.38 -8.82 -0.50
C MET A 1 -16.94 -8.65 -1.95
N TYR A 2 -16.12 -7.66 -2.25
CA TYR A 2 -16.06 -6.91 -3.50
C TYR A 2 -15.55 -7.67 -4.73
N GLU A 3 -16.43 -8.11 -5.63
CA GLU A 3 -16.05 -8.80 -6.88
C GLU A 3 -15.01 -8.03 -7.75
N TYR A 4 -14.91 -6.70 -7.58
CA TYR A 4 -13.90 -5.86 -8.24
C TYR A 4 -12.52 -5.86 -7.57
N PHE A 5 -12.44 -6.20 -6.28
CA PHE A 5 -11.22 -6.16 -5.47
C PHE A 5 -10.86 -7.53 -4.88
N THR A 6 -11.62 -8.59 -5.18
CA THR A 6 -11.34 -9.96 -4.76
C THR A 6 -10.78 -10.80 -5.89
N ASP A 7 -11.27 -10.59 -7.12
CA ASP A 7 -10.96 -11.46 -8.25
C ASP A 7 -10.46 -10.65 -9.46
N PRO A 8 -9.31 -11.05 -10.05
CA PRO A 8 -8.83 -10.44 -11.28
C PRO A 8 -9.86 -10.65 -12.40
N ASP A 9 -9.96 -9.69 -13.32
CA ASP A 9 -10.82 -9.88 -14.49
C ASP A 9 -10.22 -10.99 -15.35
N THR A 10 -10.95 -12.07 -15.53
CA THR A 10 -10.55 -13.15 -16.44
C THR A 10 -10.89 -12.82 -17.89
N VAL A 11 -11.71 -11.78 -18.13
CA VAL A 11 -12.14 -11.38 -19.46
C VAL A 11 -11.24 -10.28 -20.00
N ALA A 12 -10.57 -10.56 -21.12
CA ALA A 12 -9.81 -9.55 -21.85
C ALA A 12 -10.76 -8.47 -22.40
N ARG A 13 -10.79 -7.30 -21.76
CA ARG A 13 -11.55 -6.13 -22.22
C ARG A 13 -10.61 -5.14 -22.89
N PRO A 14 -11.07 -4.36 -23.89
CA PRO A 14 -10.27 -3.27 -24.46
C PRO A 14 -9.87 -2.29 -23.35
N SER A 15 -8.56 -2.10 -23.15
CA SER A 15 -8.01 -1.13 -22.21
C SER A 15 -7.62 0.15 -22.95
N LEU A 16 -7.89 1.30 -22.33
CA LEU A 16 -7.37 2.58 -22.82
C LEU A 16 -5.84 2.57 -22.70
N HIS A 17 -5.12 2.73 -23.82
CA HIS A 17 -3.66 2.82 -23.82
C HIS A 17 -3.22 4.24 -24.23
N ILE A 18 -2.66 4.97 -23.28
CA ILE A 18 -2.03 6.28 -23.56
C ILE A 18 -0.57 6.03 -23.94
N SER A 19 -0.11 6.44 -25.13
CA SER A 19 1.23 6.11 -25.64
C SER A 19 2.40 6.46 -24.71
N ARG A 20 2.22 7.45 -23.82
CA ARG A 20 3.22 7.89 -22.84
C ARG A 20 3.19 7.13 -21.50
N SER A 21 2.20 6.28 -21.26
CA SER A 21 2.09 5.51 -20.01
C SER A 21 3.27 4.56 -19.80
N GLY A 22 3.78 3.95 -20.88
CA GLY A 22 4.96 3.09 -20.83
C GLY A 22 6.22 3.82 -20.39
N LEU A 23 6.37 5.10 -20.78
CA LEU A 23 7.49 5.94 -20.35
C LEU A 23 7.37 6.29 -18.86
N LEU A 24 6.17 6.61 -18.38
CA LEU A 24 5.92 6.86 -16.95
C LEU A 24 6.25 5.63 -16.11
N ARG A 25 5.82 4.44 -16.58
CA ARG A 25 6.15 3.16 -15.94
C ARG A 25 7.65 2.90 -15.89
N HIS A 26 8.35 3.12 -17.00
CA HIS A 26 9.79 2.92 -17.07
C HIS A 26 10.54 3.80 -16.07
N TRP A 27 10.24 5.11 -16.04
CA TRP A 27 10.89 6.03 -15.10
C TRP A 27 10.52 5.76 -13.64
N GLY A 28 9.27 5.40 -13.37
CA GLY A 28 8.83 5.05 -12.02
C GLY A 28 9.57 3.84 -11.45
N ASN A 29 9.68 2.76 -12.24
CA ASN A 29 10.45 1.58 -11.83
C ASN A 29 11.94 1.91 -11.70
N TYR A 30 12.52 2.69 -12.63
CA TYR A 30 13.90 3.16 -12.52
C TYR A 30 14.16 3.92 -11.22
N HIS A 31 13.25 4.79 -10.78
CA HIS A 31 13.39 5.50 -9.49
C HIS A 31 13.36 4.53 -8.32
N ILE A 32 12.38 3.63 -8.27
CA ILE A 32 12.24 2.64 -7.20
C ILE A 32 13.51 1.78 -7.11
N ASP A 33 13.98 1.26 -8.25
CA ASP A 33 15.14 0.37 -8.31
C ASP A 33 16.42 1.09 -7.89
N LYS A 34 16.62 2.33 -8.37
CA LYS A 34 17.78 3.14 -7.98
C LYS A 34 17.80 3.47 -6.48
N ILE A 35 16.64 3.75 -5.90
CA ILE A 35 16.52 4.00 -4.46
C ILE A 35 16.80 2.72 -3.66
N LYS A 36 16.23 1.59 -4.08
CA LYS A 36 16.50 0.28 -3.45
C LYS A 36 17.99 -0.07 -3.53
N GLU A 37 18.60 0.06 -4.70
CA GLU A 37 20.02 -0.21 -4.90
C GLU A 37 20.89 0.67 -3.98
N TYR A 38 20.56 1.96 -3.87
CA TYR A 38 21.26 2.85 -2.97
C TYR A 38 21.18 2.37 -1.52
N TYR A 39 19.98 2.17 -0.98
CA TYR A 39 19.82 1.81 0.44
C TYR A 39 20.25 0.38 0.77
N ASN A 40 20.17 -0.56 -0.18
CA ASN A 40 20.66 -1.93 0.01
C ASN A 40 22.20 -1.95 0.17
N ASN A 41 22.91 -1.02 -0.47
CA ASN A 41 24.37 -0.96 -0.46
C ASN A 41 24.94 0.01 0.59
N HIS A 42 24.12 0.92 1.13
CA HIS A 42 24.56 1.91 2.12
C HIS A 42 24.04 1.55 3.51
N THR A 43 24.96 1.36 4.47
CA THR A 43 24.59 1.07 5.84
C THR A 43 23.89 2.26 6.49
N GLY A 44 22.59 2.12 6.72
CA GLY A 44 21.76 3.05 7.49
C GLY A 44 21.05 2.34 8.63
N TYR A 45 20.46 3.09 9.57
CA TYR A 45 19.68 2.52 10.66
C TYR A 45 18.39 3.30 10.91
N VAL A 46 17.38 2.62 11.43
CA VAL A 46 16.21 3.24 12.07
C VAL A 46 16.37 3.26 13.59
N LYS A 47 15.59 4.09 14.27
CA LYS A 47 15.52 4.12 15.73
C LYS A 47 15.16 2.74 16.28
N ASN A 48 15.77 2.35 17.41
CA ASN A 48 15.48 1.08 18.08
C ASN A 48 14.02 0.95 18.53
N GLU A 49 13.35 2.07 18.75
CA GLU A 49 11.95 2.16 19.16
C GLU A 49 10.96 1.89 18.00
N HIS A 50 11.45 1.88 16.76
CA HIS A 50 10.64 1.61 15.58
C HIS A 50 9.87 0.30 15.75
N LEU A 51 8.57 0.33 15.41
CA LEU A 51 7.64 -0.76 15.70
C LEU A 51 8.14 -2.10 15.17
N LEU A 52 8.62 -2.14 13.92
CA LEU A 52 9.14 -3.35 13.29
C LEU A 52 10.42 -3.88 13.96
N VAL A 53 11.29 -3.01 14.47
CA VAL A 53 12.50 -3.43 15.19
C VAL A 53 12.11 -4.11 16.49
N ARG A 54 11.17 -3.52 17.24
CA ARG A 54 10.62 -4.12 18.46
C ARG A 54 9.90 -5.43 18.17
N PHE A 55 9.14 -5.48 17.08
CA PHE A 55 8.43 -6.67 16.62
C PHE A 55 9.41 -7.82 16.38
N ILE A 56 10.42 -7.61 15.52
CA ILE A 56 11.42 -8.63 15.16
C ILE A 56 12.20 -9.09 16.40
N LYS A 57 12.65 -8.16 17.26
CA LYS A 57 13.45 -8.50 18.44
C LYS A 57 12.68 -9.31 19.50
N SER A 58 11.36 -9.13 19.57
CA SER A 58 10.52 -9.83 20.55
C SER A 58 9.92 -11.13 20.03
N PHE A 59 10.12 -11.46 18.75
CA PHE A 59 9.48 -12.61 18.12
C PHE A 59 10.06 -13.94 18.65
N PRO A 60 9.22 -14.85 19.19
CA PRO A 60 9.70 -15.99 19.97
C PRO A 60 10.02 -17.23 19.10
N VAL A 61 10.72 -17.06 17.96
CA VAL A 61 11.07 -18.18 17.07
C VAL A 61 12.59 -18.29 16.86
N PRO A 62 13.21 -19.46 17.14
CA PRO A 62 14.64 -19.68 16.93
C PRO A 62 15.05 -19.63 15.45
N LEU A 63 16.01 -18.76 15.13
CA LEU A 63 16.51 -18.55 13.76
C LEU A 63 17.19 -19.78 13.14
N MET A 64 17.79 -20.65 13.96
CA MET A 64 18.57 -21.82 13.51
C MET A 64 17.73 -23.05 13.15
N SER A 65 16.40 -22.94 13.20
CA SER A 65 15.50 -24.01 12.74
C SER A 65 15.64 -24.21 11.22
N ASN A 66 15.33 -25.40 10.69
CA ASN A 66 15.22 -25.60 9.24
C ASN A 66 14.10 -24.71 8.65
N ASP A 67 14.22 -24.39 7.36
CA ASP A 67 13.37 -23.40 6.68
C ASP A 67 11.88 -23.68 6.85
N GLU A 68 11.45 -24.91 6.63
CA GLU A 68 10.05 -25.34 6.75
C GLU A 68 9.53 -25.20 8.19
N ARG A 69 10.27 -25.69 9.19
CA ARG A 69 9.84 -25.58 10.59
C ARG A 69 9.85 -24.14 11.07
N TYR A 70 10.83 -23.34 10.63
CA TYR A 70 10.85 -21.91 10.92
C TYR A 70 9.58 -21.24 10.38
N TYR A 71 9.26 -21.48 9.11
CA TYR A 71 8.04 -20.96 8.49
C TYR A 71 6.77 -21.40 9.24
N MET A 72 6.63 -22.70 9.54
CA MET A 72 5.48 -23.21 10.29
C MET A 72 5.33 -22.59 11.69
N ASN A 73 6.44 -22.44 12.42
CA ASN A 73 6.44 -21.81 13.74
C ASN A 73 6.05 -20.32 13.66
N VAL A 74 6.55 -19.62 12.63
CA VAL A 74 6.23 -18.21 12.39
C VAL A 74 4.76 -18.05 12.00
N MET A 75 4.21 -18.92 11.15
CA MET A 75 2.79 -18.94 10.81
C MET A 75 1.93 -19.14 12.07
N ALA A 76 2.29 -20.09 12.93
CA ALA A 76 1.56 -20.39 14.15
C ALA A 76 1.58 -19.24 15.17
N ALA A 77 2.71 -18.55 15.34
CA ALA A 77 2.86 -17.49 16.34
C ALA A 77 2.61 -16.05 15.80
N GLY A 78 2.55 -15.88 14.48
CA GLY A 78 2.66 -14.57 13.82
C GLY A 78 1.51 -13.62 14.17
N LEU A 79 0.27 -14.09 14.04
CA LEU A 79 -0.90 -13.27 14.33
C LEU A 79 -1.02 -12.96 15.83
N ASP A 80 -0.77 -13.94 16.70
CA ASP A 80 -0.79 -13.74 18.16
C ASP A 80 0.25 -12.69 18.59
N HIS A 81 1.46 -12.74 18.03
CA HIS A 81 2.49 -11.75 18.32
C HIS A 81 2.13 -10.36 17.81
N SER A 82 1.43 -10.26 16.67
CA SER A 82 0.91 -8.99 16.15
C SER A 82 -0.11 -8.34 17.10
N MET A 83 -0.90 -9.16 17.82
CA MET A 83 -1.85 -8.69 18.83
C MET A 83 -1.14 -8.06 20.02
N LEU A 84 -0.04 -8.67 20.49
CA LEU A 84 0.79 -8.10 21.58
C LEU A 84 1.31 -6.70 21.21
N MET A 85 1.64 -6.51 19.94
CA MET A 85 2.07 -5.22 19.39
C MET A 85 0.90 -4.29 19.03
N ARG A 86 -0.33 -4.73 19.26
CA ARG A 86 -1.60 -4.03 19.04
C ARG A 86 -1.91 -3.72 17.57
N MET A 87 -1.39 -4.49 16.62
CA MET A 87 -1.75 -4.39 15.20
C MET A 87 -3.15 -4.95 14.95
N THR A 88 -3.86 -4.46 13.95
CA THR A 88 -5.15 -5.02 13.53
C THR A 88 -4.90 -6.33 12.79
N SER A 89 -5.67 -7.38 13.06
CA SER A 89 -5.57 -8.69 12.39
C SER A 89 -6.94 -9.36 12.35
N SER A 90 -7.07 -10.48 11.64
CA SER A 90 -8.34 -11.22 11.51
C SER A 90 -8.95 -11.57 12.87
N ILE A 91 -8.11 -11.75 13.89
CA ILE A 91 -8.49 -12.13 15.25
C ILE A 91 -8.55 -10.95 16.24
N TYR A 92 -7.97 -9.79 15.91
CA TYR A 92 -7.87 -8.65 16.84
C TYR A 92 -8.10 -7.30 16.17
N ASN A 93 -8.86 -6.43 16.83
CA ASN A 93 -9.21 -5.12 16.27
C ASN A 93 -8.02 -4.16 16.10
N GLY A 94 -6.94 -4.35 16.88
CA GLY A 94 -5.79 -3.45 16.85
C GLY A 94 -6.05 -2.09 17.49
N ARG A 95 -5.13 -1.17 17.25
CA ARG A 95 -5.25 0.27 17.54
C ARG A 95 -4.74 1.08 16.35
N ILE A 96 -5.11 2.35 16.32
CA ILE A 96 -4.47 3.33 15.44
C ILE A 96 -3.10 3.70 16.02
N PHE A 97 -2.09 3.67 15.16
CA PHE A 97 -0.72 4.10 15.44
C PHE A 97 -0.53 5.53 14.94
N LYS A 98 0.56 6.17 15.37
CA LYS A 98 0.98 7.48 14.87
C LYS A 98 2.46 7.45 14.56
N GLY A 99 2.85 7.96 13.39
CA GLY A 99 4.25 8.16 13.01
C GLY A 99 5.12 6.91 13.04
N VAL A 100 4.61 5.76 12.59
CA VAL A 100 5.46 4.58 12.44
C VAL A 100 6.21 4.64 11.13
N PHE A 101 5.53 5.03 10.04
CA PHE A 101 6.09 5.10 8.70
C PHE A 101 6.00 6.51 8.08
N TYR A 102 4.92 7.23 8.35
CA TYR A 102 4.61 8.55 7.77
C TYR A 102 4.90 9.68 8.76
N ASN A 103 4.19 10.80 8.71
CA ASN A 103 4.45 11.91 9.64
C ASN A 103 4.21 11.46 11.10
N PRO A 104 4.92 12.04 12.08
CA PRO A 104 4.66 11.81 13.51
C PRO A 104 3.20 12.03 13.92
N GLU A 105 2.50 12.94 13.23
CA GLU A 105 1.11 13.29 13.48
C GLU A 105 0.10 12.49 12.65
N ASP A 106 0.55 11.78 11.61
CA ASP A 106 -0.34 11.01 10.76
C ASP A 106 -0.82 9.75 11.47
N SER A 107 -2.09 9.44 11.27
CA SER A 107 -2.70 8.24 11.82
C SER A 107 -2.43 7.05 10.90
N GLU A 108 -2.09 5.91 11.48
CA GLU A 108 -1.69 4.73 10.72
C GLU A 108 -2.43 3.49 11.23
N ILE A 109 -3.13 2.81 10.33
CA ILE A 109 -3.79 1.54 10.58
C ILE A 109 -2.88 0.44 10.03
N LEU A 110 -2.31 -0.35 10.92
CA LEU A 110 -1.42 -1.46 10.58
C LEU A 110 -2.20 -2.77 10.64
N ILE A 111 -2.33 -3.43 9.50
CA ILE A 111 -3.06 -4.69 9.34
C ILE A 111 -2.03 -5.82 9.18
N ALA A 112 -1.90 -6.66 10.20
CA ALA A 112 -1.11 -7.87 10.16
C ALA A 112 -1.88 -9.01 9.47
N HIS A 113 -1.20 -9.74 8.59
CA HIS A 113 -1.73 -10.93 7.95
C HIS A 113 -0.65 -12.00 7.73
N ASP A 114 -1.13 -13.20 7.39
CA ASP A 114 -0.39 -14.45 7.26
C ASP A 114 -0.66 -15.13 5.91
N THR A 115 -0.88 -14.32 4.85
CA THR A 115 -1.11 -14.85 3.50
C THR A 115 0.07 -15.71 3.06
N GLU A 116 -0.24 -16.93 2.61
CA GLU A 116 0.72 -17.94 2.18
C GLU A 116 1.59 -17.46 1.01
N PHE A 117 2.84 -17.93 0.99
CA PHE A 117 3.79 -17.68 -0.08
C PHE A 117 4.80 -18.83 -0.19
N ASN A 118 5.56 -18.86 -1.27
CA ASN A 118 6.64 -19.83 -1.45
C ASN A 118 7.87 -19.43 -0.62
N PHE A 119 8.01 -20.00 0.58
CA PHE A 119 9.13 -19.68 1.47
C PHE A 119 10.52 -20.05 0.88
N VAL A 120 10.59 -21.03 -0.02
CA VAL A 120 11.83 -21.43 -0.70
C VAL A 120 12.31 -20.34 -1.66
N GLU A 121 11.38 -19.72 -2.39
CA GLU A 121 11.70 -18.59 -3.27
C GLU A 121 12.09 -17.35 -2.48
N VAL A 122 11.37 -17.08 -1.38
CA VAL A 122 11.68 -15.97 -0.49
C VAL A 122 13.09 -16.09 0.08
N ASN A 123 13.52 -17.28 0.51
CA ASN A 123 14.88 -17.45 1.03
C ASN A 123 15.95 -17.17 -0.03
N LYS A 124 15.67 -17.39 -1.31
CA LYS A 124 16.60 -17.10 -2.42
C LYS A 124 16.62 -15.62 -2.80
N ARG A 125 15.49 -14.93 -2.73
CA ARG A 125 15.31 -13.53 -3.18
C ARG A 125 14.89 -12.59 -2.05
N TRP A 126 15.37 -12.86 -0.84
CA TRP A 126 14.90 -12.21 0.37
C TRP A 126 15.08 -10.68 0.31
N ALA A 127 16.11 -10.17 -0.36
CA ALA A 127 16.36 -8.73 -0.45
C ALA A 127 15.36 -7.98 -1.37
N GLU A 128 14.66 -8.69 -2.25
CA GLU A 128 13.79 -8.09 -3.28
C GLU A 128 12.31 -8.15 -2.91
N VAL A 129 11.92 -9.07 -2.03
CA VAL A 129 10.52 -9.26 -1.62
C VAL A 129 10.03 -8.12 -0.73
N SER A 130 8.78 -7.72 -0.89
CA SER A 130 8.14 -6.73 0.00
C SER A 130 7.20 -7.41 0.97
N ALA A 131 7.54 -7.38 2.26
CA ALA A 131 6.67 -7.85 3.33
C ALA A 131 5.57 -6.84 3.71
N ILE A 132 5.70 -5.60 3.23
CA ILE A 132 4.80 -4.50 3.59
C ILE A 132 4.21 -3.89 2.32
N THR A 133 2.90 -3.72 2.32
CA THR A 133 2.14 -3.13 1.22
C THR A 133 1.30 -1.99 1.74
N VAL A 134 1.50 -0.80 1.18
CA VAL A 134 0.67 0.36 1.49
C VAL A 134 -0.63 0.28 0.68
N LEU A 135 -1.78 0.30 1.36
CA LEU A 135 -3.09 0.30 0.70
C LEU A 135 -3.69 1.70 0.55
N ARG A 136 -3.32 2.62 1.44
CA ARG A 136 -3.83 3.99 1.47
C ARG A 136 -2.84 4.90 2.20
N HIS A 137 -2.68 6.12 1.70
CA HIS A 137 -2.02 7.24 2.38
C HIS A 137 -2.53 8.56 1.77
N PRO A 138 -2.35 9.73 2.41
CA PRO A 138 -2.84 11.01 1.90
C PRO A 138 -1.94 11.64 0.81
N ARG A 139 -0.66 11.26 0.77
CA ARG A 139 0.36 11.92 -0.07
C ARG A 139 0.17 11.77 -1.58
N SER A 140 0.51 12.80 -2.34
CA SER A 140 0.48 12.86 -3.81
C SER A 140 1.86 13.09 -4.46
N ASP A 141 2.92 13.15 -3.66
CA ASP A 141 4.29 13.33 -4.12
C ASP A 141 4.86 12.05 -4.77
N LEU A 142 5.73 12.26 -5.77
CA LEU A 142 6.44 11.18 -6.48
C LEU A 142 7.94 11.17 -6.14
N ASP A 143 8.32 11.85 -5.06
CA ASP A 143 9.71 12.01 -4.62
C ASP A 143 10.24 10.78 -3.87
N LEU A 144 9.36 9.82 -3.54
CA LEU A 144 9.65 8.52 -2.92
C LEU A 144 10.51 8.60 -1.64
N PRO A 145 10.17 9.47 -0.67
CA PRO A 145 10.92 9.56 0.57
C PRO A 145 10.90 8.23 1.33
N LEU A 146 11.97 7.98 2.09
CA LEU A 146 12.02 6.77 2.91
C LEU A 146 11.04 6.90 4.07
N LEU A 147 10.18 5.89 4.23
CA LEU A 147 9.06 5.90 5.17
C LEU A 147 9.49 5.43 6.56
N ASP A 148 10.30 6.23 7.26
CA ASP A 148 10.86 5.90 8.58
C ASP A 148 10.20 6.60 9.77
N GLY A 149 9.07 7.28 9.55
CA GLY A 149 8.37 8.05 10.58
C GLY A 149 8.83 9.51 10.71
N GLU A 150 9.89 9.93 10.01
CA GLU A 150 10.50 11.27 10.16
C GLU A 150 10.20 12.21 8.99
N THR A 151 9.80 11.66 7.85
CA THR A 151 9.51 12.46 6.65
C THR A 151 8.30 13.35 6.90
N VAL A 152 8.49 14.67 6.86
CA VAL A 152 7.43 15.68 6.99
C VAL A 152 6.78 15.96 5.64
N SER A 153 5.45 15.81 5.56
CA SER A 153 4.61 16.23 4.43
C SER A 153 3.47 17.12 4.91
N VAL A 154 3.06 18.06 4.06
CA VAL A 154 1.91 18.95 4.28
C VAL A 154 0.59 18.16 4.22
N GLU A 155 0.56 17.08 3.44
CA GLU A 155 -0.62 16.24 3.27
C GLU A 155 -0.77 15.29 4.46
N LYS A 156 -1.79 15.55 5.28
CA LYS A 156 -2.09 14.78 6.48
C LYS A 156 -3.33 13.90 6.30
N GLY A 157 -3.39 12.80 7.03
CA GLY A 157 -4.54 11.91 7.04
C GLY A 157 -4.22 10.53 7.58
N THR A 158 -5.19 9.61 7.45
CA THR A 158 -4.99 8.21 7.85
C THR A 158 -4.44 7.34 6.73
N SER A 159 -3.33 6.65 7.01
CA SER A 159 -2.72 5.64 6.16
C SER A 159 -3.14 4.23 6.58
N VAL A 160 -3.26 3.32 5.62
CA VAL A 160 -3.55 1.89 5.84
C VAL A 160 -2.43 1.07 5.23
N ILE A 161 -1.81 0.22 6.05
CA ILE A 161 -0.61 -0.52 5.69
C ILE A 161 -0.82 -1.99 6.05
N LEU A 162 -0.60 -2.88 5.10
CA LEU A 162 -0.57 -4.32 5.29
C LEU A 162 0.84 -4.79 5.63
N LEU A 163 0.93 -5.71 6.57
CA LEU A 163 2.17 -6.36 6.97
C LEU A 163 1.99 -7.88 6.93
N ASN A 164 2.69 -8.53 6.00
CA ASN A 164 2.79 -9.99 5.95
C ASN A 164 3.83 -10.43 6.98
N ILE A 165 3.37 -10.90 8.14
CA ILE A 165 4.22 -11.23 9.28
C ILE A 165 5.16 -12.39 8.94
N PRO A 166 4.67 -13.51 8.37
CA PRO A 166 5.56 -14.61 8.03
C PRO A 166 6.60 -14.24 6.99
N LEU A 167 6.24 -13.43 5.98
CA LEU A 167 7.17 -12.95 4.96
C LEU A 167 8.27 -12.10 5.58
N LEU A 168 7.93 -11.14 6.45
CA LEU A 168 8.90 -10.29 7.15
C LEU A 168 9.88 -11.13 7.98
N MET A 169 9.37 -12.12 8.72
CA MET A 169 10.20 -12.95 9.60
C MET A 169 11.09 -13.93 8.84
N CYS A 170 10.63 -14.48 7.70
CA CYS A 170 11.47 -15.27 6.80
C CYS A 170 12.55 -14.40 6.15
N GLN A 171 12.21 -13.19 5.71
CA GLN A 171 13.15 -12.22 5.16
C GLN A 171 14.25 -11.85 6.17
N TRP A 172 13.84 -11.56 7.42
CA TRP A 172 14.77 -11.30 8.52
C TRP A 172 15.71 -12.48 8.79
N ARG A 173 15.18 -13.71 8.79
CA ARG A 173 16.01 -14.90 9.01
C ARG A 173 17.04 -15.06 7.90
N ALA A 174 16.64 -14.96 6.64
CA ALA A 174 17.54 -15.07 5.51
C ALA A 174 18.65 -14.01 5.57
N PHE A 175 18.30 -12.74 5.84
CA PHE A 175 19.25 -11.67 6.10
C PHE A 175 20.23 -12.04 7.21
N ARG A 176 19.74 -12.54 8.35
CA ARG A 176 20.61 -12.86 9.49
C ARG A 176 21.57 -14.00 9.23
N LEU A 177 21.13 -15.05 8.55
CA LEU A 177 22.01 -16.15 8.16
C LEU A 177 23.09 -15.67 7.18
N GLU A 178 22.73 -14.80 6.24
CA GLU A 178 23.71 -14.20 5.32
C GLU A 178 24.74 -13.33 6.04
N GLN A 179 24.31 -12.51 7.01
CA GLN A 179 25.22 -11.68 7.82
C GLN A 179 26.17 -12.53 8.68
N ILE A 180 25.70 -13.64 9.25
CA ILE A 180 26.55 -14.59 9.98
C ILE A 180 27.58 -15.20 9.03
N ARG A 181 27.15 -15.67 7.85
CA ARG A 181 28.05 -16.23 6.83
C ARG A 181 29.14 -15.25 6.41
N LYS A 182 28.77 -13.98 6.15
CA LYS A 182 29.71 -12.91 5.78
C LYS A 182 30.72 -12.61 6.89
N TYR A 183 30.26 -12.63 8.14
CA TYR A 183 31.13 -12.44 9.29
C TYR A 183 32.12 -13.60 9.48
N GLU A 184 31.64 -14.85 9.39
CA GLU A 184 32.47 -16.06 9.48
C GLU A 184 33.49 -16.16 8.32
N ALA A 185 33.12 -15.68 7.14
CA ALA A 185 34.02 -15.59 5.99
C ALA A 185 35.03 -14.42 6.08
N GLY A 186 34.93 -13.55 7.09
CA GLY A 186 35.78 -12.37 7.24
C GLY A 186 35.47 -11.24 6.26
N GLU A 187 34.36 -11.32 5.52
CA GLU A 187 33.92 -10.31 4.55
C GLU A 187 33.30 -9.06 5.24
N SER A 188 32.92 -9.17 6.51
CA SER A 188 32.31 -8.08 7.27
C SER A 188 32.96 -7.91 8.64
N SER A 189 33.16 -6.65 9.05
CA SER A 189 33.68 -6.28 10.37
C SER A 189 32.67 -6.52 11.51
N GLY A 190 31.42 -6.83 11.20
CA GLY A 190 30.39 -7.09 12.20
C GLY A 190 29.07 -7.60 11.63
N ILE A 191 28.16 -8.00 12.52
CA ILE A 191 26.86 -8.55 12.13
C ILE A 191 25.78 -7.47 12.29
N LEU A 192 25.20 -7.04 11.17
CA LEU A 192 24.16 -6.00 11.16
C LEU A 192 22.87 -6.48 11.86
N GLY A 193 22.31 -5.62 12.70
CA GLY A 193 21.09 -5.88 13.49
C GLY A 193 19.78 -5.54 12.77
N ALA A 194 18.66 -5.71 13.50
CA ALA A 194 17.31 -5.49 12.96
C ALA A 194 17.06 -4.04 12.50
N HIS A 195 17.66 -3.04 13.15
CA HIS A 195 17.54 -1.64 12.73
C HIS A 195 18.18 -1.36 11.38
N HIS A 196 19.27 -2.06 11.03
CA HIS A 196 19.89 -1.96 9.71
C HIS A 196 19.03 -2.66 8.66
N PHE A 197 18.57 -3.88 8.97
CA PHE A 197 17.69 -4.64 8.09
C PHE A 197 16.44 -3.85 7.69
N ILE A 198 15.76 -3.22 8.65
CA ILE A 198 14.56 -2.43 8.36
C ILE A 198 14.89 -1.24 7.44
N LYS A 199 15.93 -0.46 7.76
CA LYS A 199 16.30 0.74 6.98
C LYS A 199 16.73 0.38 5.55
N MET A 200 17.52 -0.68 5.40
CA MET A 200 18.17 -1.03 4.15
C MET A 200 17.25 -1.79 3.20
N PHE A 201 16.41 -2.72 3.70
CA PHE A 201 15.66 -3.64 2.83
C PHE A 201 14.14 -3.48 2.95
N VAL A 202 13.62 -3.32 4.17
CA VAL A 202 12.15 -3.32 4.39
C VAL A 202 11.50 -1.99 4.00
N LEU A 203 12.06 -0.86 4.42
CA LEU A 203 11.47 0.44 4.06
C LEU A 203 11.58 0.75 2.56
N PRO A 204 12.70 0.45 1.88
CA PRO A 204 12.78 0.65 0.42
C PRO A 204 11.86 -0.30 -0.37
N SER A 205 11.57 -1.51 0.13
CA SER A 205 10.66 -2.43 -0.57
C SER A 205 9.23 -1.89 -0.65
N MET A 206 8.81 -1.07 0.32
CA MET A 206 7.48 -0.45 0.38
C MET A 206 7.24 0.61 -0.71
N LEU A 207 8.30 1.21 -1.25
CA LEU A 207 8.20 2.38 -2.14
C LEU A 207 7.37 2.12 -3.39
N GLY A 208 7.35 0.88 -3.90
CA GLY A 208 6.50 0.50 -5.02
C GLY A 208 5.01 0.71 -4.71
N SER A 209 4.55 0.13 -3.59
CA SER A 209 3.15 0.29 -3.17
C SER A 209 2.80 1.74 -2.79
N HIS A 210 3.75 2.48 -2.21
CA HIS A 210 3.58 3.90 -1.92
C HIS A 210 3.38 4.72 -3.21
N MET A 211 4.21 4.49 -4.24
CA MET A 211 4.11 5.21 -5.50
C MET A 211 2.76 5.01 -6.19
N GLU A 212 2.21 3.79 -6.14
CA GLU A 212 0.90 3.48 -6.74
C GLU A 212 -0.23 4.26 -6.09
N ILE A 213 -0.23 4.34 -4.75
CA ILE A 213 -1.22 5.13 -4.03
C ILE A 213 -1.03 6.62 -4.27
N ALA A 214 0.21 7.10 -4.34
CA ALA A 214 0.51 8.49 -4.72
C ALA A 214 -0.07 8.84 -6.10
N LEU A 215 0.08 7.95 -7.09
CA LEU A 215 -0.52 8.15 -8.42
C LEU A 215 -2.04 8.26 -8.37
N ILE A 216 -2.71 7.43 -7.57
CA ILE A 216 -4.17 7.49 -7.40
C ILE A 216 -4.60 8.80 -6.74
N ASN A 217 -3.86 9.25 -5.73
CA ASN A 217 -4.12 10.54 -5.11
C ASN A 217 -3.95 11.69 -6.10
N ARG A 218 -2.96 11.62 -6.99
CA ARG A 218 -2.79 12.60 -8.08
C ARG A 218 -3.95 12.56 -9.09
N TYR A 219 -4.42 11.38 -9.49
CA TYR A 219 -5.61 11.26 -10.34
C TYR A 219 -6.82 11.94 -9.69
N ARG A 220 -7.03 11.72 -8.39
CA ARG A 220 -8.10 12.41 -7.62
C ARG A 220 -7.88 13.91 -7.59
N ASN A 221 -6.67 14.36 -7.29
CA ASN A 221 -6.35 15.79 -7.23
C ASN A 221 -6.63 16.48 -8.56
N ILE A 222 -6.22 15.89 -9.69
CA ILE A 222 -6.52 16.41 -11.03
C ILE A 222 -8.04 16.45 -11.27
N LEU A 223 -8.77 15.37 -10.96
CA LEU A 223 -10.22 15.30 -11.17
C LEU A 223 -11.02 16.34 -10.36
N TYR A 224 -10.53 16.68 -9.17
CA TYR A 224 -11.14 17.63 -8.23
C TYR A 224 -10.50 19.03 -8.25
N GLY A 225 -9.54 19.29 -9.14
CA GLY A 225 -8.86 20.58 -9.23
C GLY A 225 -8.01 20.96 -8.00
N LYS A 226 -7.50 19.95 -7.26
CA LYS A 226 -6.57 20.16 -6.12
C LYS A 226 -5.13 20.15 -6.61
N THR A 227 -4.26 20.85 -5.89
CA THR A 227 -2.82 20.89 -6.15
C THR A 227 -2.14 19.61 -5.66
N ASN A 228 -1.25 19.05 -6.47
CA ASN A 228 -0.32 18.01 -6.03
C ASN A 228 0.84 18.65 -5.25
N ASN A 229 1.30 17.97 -4.21
CA ASN A 229 2.43 18.43 -3.41
C ASN A 229 3.71 17.68 -3.80
N SER A 230 4.86 18.27 -3.48
CA SER A 230 6.18 17.66 -3.57
C SER A 230 6.93 18.01 -2.29
N ILE A 231 7.69 17.04 -1.77
CA ILE A 231 8.49 17.18 -0.55
C ILE A 231 9.88 17.74 -0.92
N GLY A 232 10.26 17.65 -2.19
CA GLY A 232 11.54 18.13 -2.71
C GLY A 232 12.62 17.04 -2.64
N ARG A 233 13.86 17.42 -2.28
CA ARG A 233 14.99 16.48 -2.30
C ARG A 233 14.93 15.48 -1.15
N SER A 234 14.36 14.31 -1.42
CA SER A 234 14.26 13.18 -0.46
C SER A 234 15.55 12.35 -0.32
N HIS A 235 16.45 12.42 -1.30
CA HIS A 235 17.60 11.53 -1.40
C HIS A 235 18.94 12.28 -1.61
N PRO A 236 20.07 11.68 -1.19
CA PRO A 236 21.38 12.27 -1.38
C PRO A 236 21.80 12.32 -2.87
N PHE A 237 21.11 11.60 -3.75
CA PHE A 237 21.31 11.63 -5.20
C PHE A 237 20.12 12.28 -5.91
N VAL A 238 20.33 12.67 -7.18
CA VAL A 238 19.31 13.29 -8.02
C VAL A 238 18.52 12.23 -8.78
N LEU A 239 17.20 12.39 -8.78
CA LEU A 239 16.26 11.66 -9.62
C LEU A 239 15.72 12.59 -10.72
N PRO A 240 15.56 12.10 -11.96
CA PRO A 240 14.89 12.86 -13.01
C PRO A 240 13.47 13.27 -12.58
N PRO A 241 13.00 14.48 -12.88
CA PRO A 241 11.65 14.88 -12.52
C PRO A 241 10.61 14.12 -13.36
N ILE A 242 9.66 13.47 -12.71
CA ILE A 242 8.59 12.69 -13.38
C ILE A 242 7.20 13.31 -13.25
N ASP A 243 7.02 14.34 -12.42
CA ASP A 243 5.72 14.96 -12.14
C ASP A 243 4.99 15.48 -13.37
N ASN A 244 5.72 16.14 -14.29
CA ASN A 244 5.13 16.69 -15.51
C ASN A 244 4.66 15.58 -16.45
N LEU A 245 5.44 14.50 -16.55
CA LEU A 245 5.08 13.32 -17.34
C LEU A 245 3.86 12.62 -16.73
N ALA A 246 3.84 12.45 -15.41
CA ALA A 246 2.71 11.88 -14.69
C ALA A 246 1.44 12.70 -14.94
N THR A 247 1.53 14.02 -14.79
CA THR A 247 0.39 14.93 -14.97
C THR A 247 -0.16 14.90 -16.40
N ASP A 248 0.71 14.89 -17.42
CA ASP A 248 0.31 14.77 -18.84
C ASP A 248 -0.42 13.44 -19.10
N VAL A 249 0.14 12.32 -18.65
CA VAL A 249 -0.48 10.99 -18.82
C VAL A 249 -1.82 10.92 -18.09
N GLN A 250 -1.88 11.39 -16.84
CA GLN A 250 -3.07 11.33 -16.00
C GLN A 250 -4.20 12.21 -16.56
N THR A 251 -3.88 13.42 -17.00
CA THR A 251 -4.86 14.35 -17.59
C THR A 251 -5.47 13.77 -18.86
N ARG A 252 -4.64 13.26 -19.79
CA ARG A 252 -5.12 12.60 -21.01
C ARG A 252 -5.96 11.37 -20.72
N THR A 253 -5.59 10.59 -19.71
CA THR A 253 -6.35 9.41 -19.28
C THR A 253 -7.74 9.82 -18.80
N ILE A 254 -7.84 10.83 -17.92
CA ILE A 254 -9.11 11.36 -17.42
C ILE A 254 -9.95 11.91 -18.58
N GLU A 255 -9.37 12.73 -19.46
CA GLU A 255 -10.07 13.29 -20.63
C GLU A 255 -10.63 12.19 -21.54
N ALA A 256 -9.84 11.17 -21.85
CA ALA A 256 -10.29 10.05 -22.66
C ALA A 256 -11.41 9.26 -21.96
N MET A 257 -11.29 9.02 -20.65
CA MET A 257 -12.30 8.31 -19.86
C MET A 257 -13.63 9.08 -19.75
N THR A 258 -13.57 10.41 -19.62
CA THR A 258 -14.77 11.26 -19.55
C THR A 258 -15.48 11.37 -20.90
N LYS A 259 -14.76 11.32 -22.03
CA LYS A 259 -15.36 11.36 -23.37
C LYS A 259 -15.94 10.02 -23.82
N GLY A 260 -15.41 8.91 -23.32
CA GLY A 260 -15.84 7.57 -23.70
C GLY A 260 -16.96 6.99 -22.83
N ASN A 261 -17.33 5.75 -23.12
CA ASN A 261 -18.31 4.97 -22.35
C ASN A 261 -17.59 3.79 -21.69
N PHE A 262 -17.16 3.95 -20.45
CA PHE A 262 -16.38 2.94 -19.74
C PHE A 262 -17.11 2.42 -18.50
N THR A 263 -17.03 1.11 -18.27
CA THR A 263 -17.39 0.49 -16.99
C THR A 263 -16.31 0.73 -15.95
N MET A 264 -16.63 0.60 -14.66
CA MET A 264 -15.65 0.79 -13.56
C MET A 264 -14.40 -0.08 -13.72
N ARG A 265 -14.57 -1.32 -14.19
CA ARG A 265 -13.46 -2.24 -14.43
C ARG A 265 -12.57 -1.81 -15.61
N GLN A 266 -13.18 -1.29 -16.69
CA GLN A 266 -12.42 -0.70 -17.79
C GLN A 266 -11.68 0.58 -17.36
N VAL A 267 -12.29 1.38 -16.48
CA VAL A 267 -11.62 2.53 -15.86
C VAL A 267 -10.42 2.06 -15.05
N MET A 268 -10.58 1.09 -14.14
CA MET A 268 -9.47 0.52 -13.36
C MET A 268 -8.35 -0.05 -14.25
N ASN A 269 -8.70 -0.71 -15.35
CA ASN A 269 -7.72 -1.24 -16.31
C ASN A 269 -7.01 -0.13 -17.11
N GLY A 270 -7.68 1.01 -17.35
CA GLY A 270 -7.13 2.13 -18.12
C GLY A 270 -6.30 3.10 -17.28
N LEU A 271 -6.42 3.08 -15.95
CA LEU A 271 -5.56 3.87 -15.07
C LEU A 271 -4.13 3.31 -15.10
N THR A 272 -3.15 4.19 -15.24
CA THR A 272 -1.73 3.78 -15.39
C THR A 272 -1.11 3.45 -14.04
N ALA A 273 -0.79 2.18 -13.83
CA ALA A 273 0.04 1.69 -12.72
C ALA A 273 1.52 1.53 -13.16
N ILE A 274 2.44 1.60 -12.19
CA ILE A 274 3.90 1.55 -12.40
C ILE A 274 4.47 0.15 -12.13
N THR A 275 4.22 -0.38 -10.94
CA THR A 275 4.68 -1.69 -10.47
C THR A 275 3.87 -2.81 -11.11
N GLU A 276 2.55 -2.62 -11.22
CA GLU A 276 1.63 -3.59 -11.79
C GLU A 276 1.20 -3.20 -13.21
N PRO A 277 0.68 -4.16 -14.02
CA PRO A 277 0.19 -3.86 -15.35
C PRO A 277 -0.96 -2.85 -15.36
N ASN A 278 -1.80 -2.85 -14.33
CA ASN A 278 -2.92 -1.93 -14.14
C ASN A 278 -3.41 -1.93 -12.68
N PHE A 279 -4.27 -0.97 -12.34
CA PHE A 279 -4.83 -0.86 -10.99
C PHE A 279 -5.85 -1.94 -10.63
N ASN A 280 -6.40 -2.65 -11.61
CA ASN A 280 -7.28 -3.79 -11.34
C ASN A 280 -6.53 -4.97 -10.74
N ILE A 281 -5.25 -5.14 -11.07
CA ILE A 281 -4.39 -6.15 -10.44
C ILE A 281 -3.89 -5.64 -9.08
N TYR A 282 -3.44 -4.39 -9.03
CA TYR A 282 -2.88 -3.81 -7.80
C TYR A 282 -3.87 -3.77 -6.62
N TYR A 283 -5.14 -3.39 -6.87
CA TYR A 283 -6.14 -3.29 -5.80
C TYR A 283 -6.83 -4.61 -5.45
N ILE A 284 -6.31 -5.75 -5.93
CA ILE A 284 -6.75 -7.06 -5.43
C ILE A 284 -6.29 -7.16 -3.97
N LEU A 285 -7.25 -7.11 -3.06
CA LEU A 285 -6.97 -7.19 -1.64
C LEU A 285 -6.48 -8.61 -1.30
N PRO A 286 -5.57 -8.74 -0.32
CA PRO A 286 -5.13 -10.06 0.13
C PRO A 286 -6.33 -10.87 0.60
N LYS A 287 -6.30 -12.18 0.34
CA LYS A 287 -7.30 -13.12 0.83
C LYS A 287 -7.14 -13.27 2.35
N LEU A 288 -7.77 -12.38 3.09
CA LEU A 288 -7.85 -12.43 4.55
C LEU A 288 -9.17 -13.07 4.97
N LEU A 289 -9.17 -13.71 6.14
CA LEU A 289 -10.42 -14.11 6.77
C LEU A 289 -11.28 -12.86 6.97
N ALA A 290 -12.44 -12.85 6.32
CA ALA A 290 -13.40 -11.75 6.30
C ALA A 290 -14.09 -11.60 7.66
N THR A 291 -13.34 -11.11 8.64
CA THR A 291 -13.86 -10.80 9.97
C THR A 291 -14.15 -9.31 10.07
N ASN A 292 -15.15 -8.96 10.86
CA ASN A 292 -15.47 -7.55 11.12
C ASN A 292 -14.28 -6.78 11.72
N GLN A 293 -13.29 -7.47 12.32
CA GLN A 293 -12.08 -6.86 12.91
C GLN A 293 -11.20 -6.19 11.86
N VAL A 294 -11.08 -6.79 10.67
CA VAL A 294 -10.20 -6.29 9.59
C VAL A 294 -10.98 -5.62 8.48
N GLN A 295 -12.21 -6.08 8.24
CA GLN A 295 -13.00 -5.65 7.10
C GLN A 295 -13.18 -4.13 7.05
N TRP A 296 -13.45 -3.46 8.18
CA TRP A 296 -13.61 -1.99 8.21
C TRP A 296 -12.35 -1.25 7.71
N ALA A 297 -11.16 -1.77 8.02
CA ALA A 297 -9.89 -1.14 7.66
C ALA A 297 -9.57 -1.34 6.16
N LEU A 298 -9.90 -2.52 5.63
CA LEU A 298 -9.82 -2.81 4.19
C LEU A 298 -10.83 -1.98 3.39
N GLU A 299 -12.05 -1.88 3.88
CA GLU A 299 -13.10 -1.04 3.30
C GLU A 299 -12.69 0.44 3.28
N PHE A 300 -12.10 0.91 4.37
CA PHE A 300 -11.57 2.25 4.47
C PHE A 300 -10.41 2.50 3.49
N SER A 301 -9.56 1.51 3.21
CA SER A 301 -8.42 1.70 2.30
C SER A 301 -8.87 1.93 0.85
N ILE A 302 -9.87 1.20 0.37
CA ILE A 302 -10.36 1.26 -1.01
C ILE A 302 -11.35 2.42 -1.27
N MET A 303 -11.90 3.04 -0.23
CA MET A 303 -12.98 4.02 -0.37
C MET A 303 -12.65 5.19 -1.32
N LYS A 304 -11.44 5.75 -1.23
CA LYS A 304 -11.01 6.88 -2.09
C LYS A 304 -10.88 6.47 -3.56
N VAL A 305 -10.53 5.21 -3.82
CA VAL A 305 -10.46 4.63 -5.16
C VAL A 305 -11.85 4.49 -5.73
N ILE A 306 -12.79 3.97 -4.92
CA ILE A 306 -14.17 3.79 -5.35
C ILE A 306 -14.82 5.12 -5.69
N GLU A 307 -14.56 6.16 -4.90
CA GLU A 307 -15.01 7.53 -5.20
C GLU A 307 -14.49 7.99 -6.58
N LEU A 308 -13.19 7.84 -6.83
CA LEU A 308 -12.57 8.18 -8.11
C LEU A 308 -13.24 7.45 -9.28
N LEU A 309 -13.41 6.13 -9.16
CA LEU A 309 -14.00 5.30 -10.20
C LEU A 309 -15.46 5.69 -10.47
N PHE A 310 -16.23 5.96 -9.42
CA PHE A 310 -17.63 6.37 -9.55
C PHE A 310 -17.75 7.73 -10.23
N ASP A 311 -16.95 8.72 -9.82
CA ASP A 311 -16.99 10.05 -10.42
C ASP A 311 -16.52 10.03 -11.88
N LEU A 312 -15.52 9.23 -12.24
CA LEU A 312 -15.09 9.05 -13.63
C LEU A 312 -16.18 8.41 -14.48
N VAL A 313 -16.83 7.35 -13.99
CA VAL A 313 -17.90 6.66 -14.72
C VAL A 313 -19.14 7.55 -14.87
N ASN A 314 -19.51 8.34 -13.86
CA ASN A 314 -20.65 9.25 -13.97
C ASN A 314 -20.40 10.44 -14.89
N ARG A 315 -19.15 10.92 -14.99
CA ARG A 315 -18.78 11.96 -15.95
C ARG A 315 -18.66 11.42 -17.37
N SER A 316 -18.47 10.10 -17.51
CA SER A 316 -18.48 9.43 -18.81
C SER A 316 -19.89 9.43 -19.41
N HIS A 317 -20.00 9.50 -20.74
CA HIS A 317 -21.31 9.42 -21.43
C HIS A 317 -21.93 8.01 -21.39
N GLY A 318 -21.32 7.08 -20.67
CA GLY A 318 -21.75 5.70 -20.58
C GLY A 318 -22.95 5.53 -19.67
N ASN A 319 -23.88 4.67 -20.08
CA ASN A 319 -24.84 4.06 -19.16
C ASN A 319 -24.05 3.19 -18.18
N SER A 320 -23.56 3.78 -17.09
CA SER A 320 -23.12 3.03 -15.92
C SER A 320 -24.23 2.03 -15.61
N SER A 321 -23.92 0.73 -15.62
CA SER A 321 -24.95 -0.27 -15.37
C SER A 321 -25.59 0.03 -14.00
N GLN A 322 -26.92 0.14 -13.96
CA GLN A 322 -27.66 0.39 -12.72
C GLN A 322 -27.28 -0.63 -11.64
N THR A 323 -26.90 -1.84 -12.05
CA THR A 323 -26.36 -2.90 -11.21
C THR A 323 -25.08 -2.48 -10.49
N GLN A 324 -24.14 -1.81 -11.18
CA GLN A 324 -22.89 -1.32 -10.59
C GLN A 324 -23.14 -0.21 -9.57
N LYS A 325 -24.03 0.73 -9.91
CA LYS A 325 -24.47 1.79 -8.99
C LYS A 325 -25.12 1.19 -7.74
N ASN A 326 -25.99 0.19 -7.89
CA ASN A 326 -26.65 -0.49 -6.77
C ASN A 326 -25.68 -1.28 -5.89
N ALA A 327 -24.68 -1.96 -6.48
CA ALA A 327 -23.65 -2.67 -5.72
C ALA A 327 -22.82 -1.72 -4.84
N LEU A 328 -22.43 -0.56 -5.39
CA LEU A 328 -21.74 0.48 -4.62
C LEU A 328 -22.62 1.06 -3.51
N ARG A 329 -23.91 1.31 -3.78
CA ARG A 329 -24.85 1.78 -2.75
C ARG A 329 -24.97 0.79 -1.60
N ALA A 330 -25.12 -0.50 -1.91
CA ALA A 330 -25.19 -1.55 -0.90
C ALA A 330 -23.93 -1.58 -0.03
N MET A 331 -22.75 -1.43 -0.65
CA MET A 331 -21.49 -1.30 0.06
C MET A 331 -21.47 -0.09 0.99
N TYR A 332 -21.80 1.11 0.51
CA TYR A 332 -21.74 2.31 1.34
C TYR A 332 -22.75 2.28 2.49
N ARG A 333 -23.92 1.66 2.29
CA ARG A 333 -24.89 1.41 3.37
C ARG A 333 -24.32 0.45 4.42
N ALA A 334 -23.65 -0.63 3.99
CA ALA A 334 -22.99 -1.56 4.90
C ALA A 334 -21.90 -0.85 5.72
N MET A 335 -21.06 -0.03 5.08
CA MET A 335 -20.04 0.79 5.76
C MET A 335 -20.67 1.76 6.77
N ARG A 336 -21.72 2.49 6.40
CA ARG A 336 -22.42 3.42 7.30
C ARG A 336 -23.05 2.72 8.51
N SER A 337 -23.58 1.53 8.31
CA SER A 337 -24.17 0.72 9.40
C SER A 337 -23.11 0.15 10.36
N ASN A 338 -21.86 0.09 9.93
CA ASN A 338 -20.78 -0.48 10.71
C ASN A 338 -20.27 0.55 11.74
N LYS A 339 -20.76 0.41 12.98
CA LYS A 339 -20.38 1.24 14.15
C LYS A 339 -18.88 1.28 14.43
N ARG A 340 -18.08 0.38 13.84
CA ARG A 340 -16.62 0.38 14.02
C ARG A 340 -15.94 1.53 13.27
N PHE A 341 -16.51 2.00 12.16
CA PHE A 341 -15.99 3.17 11.45
C PHE A 341 -16.01 4.41 12.34
N SER A 342 -17.11 4.64 13.06
CA SER A 342 -17.23 5.78 13.98
C SER A 342 -16.39 5.63 15.25
N ALA A 343 -16.11 4.39 15.67
CA ALA A 343 -15.37 4.12 16.89
C ALA A 343 -13.85 4.19 16.70
N MET A 344 -13.35 3.77 15.53
CA MET A 344 -11.91 3.69 15.26
C MET A 344 -11.37 4.92 14.56
N LEU A 345 -12.06 5.48 13.57
CA LEU A 345 -11.53 6.59 12.78
C LEU A 345 -11.45 7.89 13.58
N THR A 346 -10.53 8.77 13.16
CA THR A 346 -10.51 10.14 13.67
C THR A 346 -11.82 10.85 13.28
N PRO A 347 -12.29 11.84 14.06
CA PRO A 347 -13.51 12.59 13.72
C PRO A 347 -13.46 13.21 12.31
N SER A 348 -12.27 13.68 11.89
CA SER A 348 -12.05 14.23 10.56
C SER A 348 -12.19 13.17 9.48
N ASP A 349 -11.52 12.02 9.62
CA ASP A 349 -11.61 10.93 8.64
C ASP A 349 -13.01 10.33 8.58
N TYR A 350 -13.69 10.22 9.72
CA TYR A 350 -15.07 9.76 9.79
C TYR A 350 -16.00 10.74 9.07
N SER A 351 -15.88 12.04 9.31
CA SER A 351 -16.68 13.07 8.64
C SER A 351 -16.41 13.09 7.13
N GLU A 352 -15.16 12.95 6.70
CA GLU A 352 -14.82 12.82 5.27
C GLU A 352 -15.53 11.58 4.69
N THR A 353 -15.40 10.43 5.36
CA THR A 353 -16.00 9.15 4.94
C THR A 353 -17.53 9.25 4.83
N VAL A 354 -18.20 9.80 5.83
CA VAL A 354 -19.67 9.97 5.83
C VAL A 354 -20.11 10.99 4.78
N GLY A 355 -19.37 12.09 4.62
CA GLY A 355 -19.64 13.09 3.59
C GLY A 355 -19.53 12.51 2.18
N LEU A 356 -18.54 11.64 1.94
CA LEU A 356 -18.40 10.90 0.69
C LEU A 356 -19.59 9.96 0.46
N VAL A 357 -19.95 9.16 1.46
CA VAL A 357 -21.12 8.27 1.41
C VAL A 357 -22.38 9.06 1.07
N ASP A 358 -22.62 10.17 1.77
CA ASP A 358 -23.82 10.99 1.57
C ASP A 358 -23.84 11.69 0.21
N LYS A 359 -22.70 12.20 -0.30
CA LYS A 359 -22.58 12.76 -1.66
C LYS A 359 -22.99 11.71 -2.71
N LEU A 360 -22.49 10.49 -2.56
CA LEU A 360 -22.74 9.39 -3.50
C LEU A 360 -24.19 8.90 -3.45
N LEU A 361 -24.82 8.96 -2.28
CA LEU A 361 -26.25 8.70 -2.12
C LEU A 361 -27.13 9.87 -2.58
N ARG A 362 -26.67 11.14 -2.54
CA ARG A 362 -27.45 12.32 -2.92
C ARG A 362 -27.47 12.65 -4.40
N ASN A 363 -26.49 12.20 -5.18
CA ASN A 363 -26.52 12.23 -6.66
C ASN A 363 -27.66 11.34 -7.25
N GLU A 364 -28.70 11.06 -6.47
CA GLU A 364 -29.94 10.35 -6.77
C GLU A 364 -31.10 11.30 -7.14
N ILE A 365 -30.98 12.61 -6.92
CA ILE A 365 -32.11 13.57 -7.00
C ILE A 365 -32.04 14.49 -8.24
N GLN A 366 -30.95 14.45 -9.00
CA GLN A 366 -30.83 15.08 -10.33
C GLN A 366 -30.64 14.01 -11.38
#